data_AF-A0A349J4N3-F1
#
_entry.id   AF-A0A349J4N3-F1
#
_cell.length_a   1.000
_cell.length_b   1.000
_cell.length_c   1.000
_cell.angle_alpha   90.00
_cell.angle_beta   90.00
_cell.angle_gamma   90.00
#
_symmetry.space_group_name_H-M   'P 1'
#
loop_
_entity.id
_entity.type
_entity.pdbx_description
1 polymer ?
#
loop_
_entity_poly.entity_id
_entity_poly.type
_entity_poly.pdbx_seq_one_letter_code
_entity_poly.pdbx_strand_id
1 'polypeptide(L)'
;MSDDNAKLASLGKDYEFAIHDGTVGPSVIDVSTLYGQSGQFTYDPGFTSTASCKSTITFIDGEAGTLLHRGYPIEQLADKGSFIETCYLLLNGELPNAKELEEFETAITQHTMLHEQMNRFFHGFRRDAHPMAIMVGVVGALSAFY
;
A
#
# COMPACT_ATOMS: atom_id res chain seq x y z
N MET A 1 23.88 6.93 8.36
CA MET A 1 23.08 8.05 8.83
C MET A 1 23.91 9.28 8.56
N SER A 2 23.74 9.85 7.37
CA SER A 2 24.20 11.20 7.07
C SER A 2 23.33 12.14 7.91
N ASP A 3 23.93 12.93 8.79
CA ASP A 3 23.26 14.00 9.55
C ASP A 3 22.96 15.19 8.62
N ASP A 4 22.23 14.93 7.54
CA ASP A 4 21.84 15.97 6.60
C ASP A 4 20.49 16.55 7.03
N ASN A 5 20.51 17.83 7.40
CA ASN A 5 19.33 18.59 7.77
C ASN A 5 18.96 19.55 6.62
N ALA A 6 17.68 19.59 6.27
CA ALA A 6 17.12 20.59 5.38
C ALA A 6 16.87 21.90 6.15
N LYS A 7 17.26 23.03 5.57
CA LYS A 7 17.00 24.36 6.15
C LYS A 7 15.87 25.05 5.42
N LEU A 8 14.88 25.53 6.18
CA LEU A 8 13.79 26.36 5.68
C LEU A 8 13.87 27.74 6.33
N ALA A 9 14.14 28.77 5.53
CA ALA A 9 14.08 30.15 5.99
C ALA A 9 12.67 30.72 5.73
N SER A 10 11.96 31.11 6.78
CA SER A 10 10.61 31.69 6.69
C SER A 10 10.39 32.73 7.79
N LEU A 11 9.75 33.85 7.45
CA LEU A 11 9.45 34.95 8.38
C LEU A 11 10.68 35.46 9.18
N GLY A 12 11.87 35.41 8.57
CA GLY A 12 13.12 35.86 9.21
C GLY A 12 13.68 34.90 10.26
N LYS A 13 13.20 33.65 10.32
CA LYS A 13 13.75 32.58 11.14
C LYS A 13 14.14 31.39 10.25
N ASP A 14 15.21 30.72 10.66
CA ASP A 14 15.66 29.48 10.04
C ASP A 14 15.17 28.29 10.86
N TYR A 15 14.61 27.31 10.17
CA TYR A 15 14.12 26.06 10.73
C TYR A 15 14.92 24.90 10.14
N GLU A 16 15.24 23.91 10.97
CA GLU A 16 15.94 22.70 10.53
C GLU A 16 14.99 21.51 10.59
N PHE A 17 14.96 20.72 9.51
CA PHE A 17 14.16 19.52 9.37
C PHE A 17 15.05 18.34 9.02
N ALA A 18 14.78 17.18 9.62
CA ALA A 18 15.53 15.97 9.33
C ALA A 18 15.24 15.48 7.91
N ILE A 19 16.26 14.94 7.25
CA ILE A 19 16.11 14.26 5.97
C ILE A 19 16.13 12.75 6.23
N HIS A 20 15.24 12.02 5.57
CA HIS A 20 15.21 10.56 5.60
C HIS A 20 15.45 10.01 4.20
N ASP A 21 16.44 9.13 4.10
CA ASP A 21 16.71 8.40 2.88
C ASP A 21 15.86 7.14 2.78
N GLY A 22 15.34 6.88 1.59
CA GLY A 22 14.80 5.57 1.22
C GLY A 22 15.91 4.58 0.88
N THR A 23 15.64 3.28 0.98
CA THR A 23 16.52 2.26 0.40
C THR A 23 16.66 2.44 -1.11
N VAL A 24 15.58 2.89 -1.75
CA VAL A 24 15.46 3.25 -3.16
C VAL A 24 14.53 4.46 -3.27
N GLY A 25 14.73 5.29 -4.30
CA GLY A 25 13.95 6.51 -4.53
C GLY A 25 14.52 7.77 -3.87
N PRO A 26 13.79 8.90 -3.94
CA PRO A 26 14.25 10.19 -3.43
C PRO A 26 14.22 10.24 -1.90
N SER A 27 15.10 11.06 -1.33
CA SER A 27 15.08 11.44 0.09
C SER A 27 13.84 12.29 0.41
N VAL A 28 13.30 12.15 1.62
CA VAL A 28 12.14 12.92 2.10
C VAL A 28 12.52 13.83 3.25
N ILE A 29 11.89 15.01 3.33
CA ILE A 29 12.08 15.96 4.42
C ILE A 29 10.95 15.76 5.43
N ASP A 30 11.28 15.55 6.70
CA ASP A 30 10.29 15.42 7.76
C ASP A 30 9.74 16.80 8.17
N VAL A 31 8.52 17.11 7.70
CA VAL A 31 7.79 18.34 8.01
C VAL A 31 6.79 18.18 9.16
N SER A 32 6.83 17.08 9.93
CA SER A 32 5.91 16.82 11.04
C SER A 32 5.91 17.91 12.12
N THR A 33 7.07 18.51 12.36
CA THR A 33 7.24 19.58 13.36
C THR A 33 7.08 20.99 12.78
N LEU A 34 6.83 21.13 11.47
CA LEU A 34 6.76 22.42 10.77
C LEU A 34 5.78 23.38 11.44
N TYR A 35 4.54 22.96 11.65
CA TYR A 35 3.51 23.81 12.26
C TYR A 35 3.88 24.23 13.69
N GLY A 36 4.46 23.33 14.48
CA GLY A 36 4.88 23.62 15.85
C GLY A 36 6.01 24.63 15.93
N GLN A 37 6.90 24.66 14.94
CA GLN A 37 8.05 25.57 14.91
C GLN A 37 7.75 26.91 14.20
N SER A 38 7.05 26.88 13.06
CA SER A 38 6.84 28.04 12.19
C SER A 38 5.42 28.61 12.21
N GLY A 39 4.44 27.86 12.73
CA GLY A 39 3.02 28.22 12.62
C GLY A 39 2.46 28.13 11.20
N GLN A 40 3.17 27.46 10.28
CA GLN A 40 2.80 27.31 8.87
C GLN A 40 2.48 25.85 8.53
N PHE A 41 1.64 25.64 7.52
CA PHE A 41 1.37 24.34 6.92
C PHE A 41 1.97 24.25 5.52
N THR A 42 2.21 23.02 5.07
CA THR A 42 2.43 22.75 3.65
C THR A 42 1.10 22.83 2.90
N TYR A 43 1.12 23.36 1.68
CA TYR A 43 -0.04 23.39 0.80
C TYR A 43 0.25 22.55 -0.45
N ASP A 44 -0.23 21.31 -0.46
CA ASP A 44 -0.04 20.34 -1.54
C ASP A 44 -1.37 19.59 -1.80
N PRO A 45 -2.34 20.24 -2.46
CA PRO A 45 -3.62 19.60 -2.78
C PRO A 45 -3.39 18.40 -3.71
N GLY A 46 -3.72 17.21 -3.23
CA GLY A 46 -3.52 15.95 -3.97
C GLY A 46 -2.27 15.17 -3.56
N PHE A 47 -1.49 15.65 -2.59
CA PHE A 47 -0.32 14.96 -2.03
C PHE A 47 0.75 14.58 -3.07
N THR A 48 0.91 15.41 -4.11
CA THR A 48 1.82 15.11 -5.23
C THR A 48 3.29 15.10 -4.82
N SER A 49 3.64 15.89 -3.81
CA SER A 49 5.01 16.04 -3.27
C SER A 49 5.11 15.63 -1.80
N THR A 50 4.09 14.94 -1.28
CA THR A 50 3.98 14.58 0.14
C THR A 50 4.06 13.07 0.32
N ALA A 51 5.14 12.59 0.92
CA ALA A 51 5.24 11.19 1.34
C ALA A 51 4.40 10.96 2.61
N SER A 52 3.31 10.20 2.50
CA SER A 52 2.35 9.98 3.61
C SER A 52 2.69 8.80 4.52
N CYS A 53 3.45 7.82 4.03
CA CYS A 53 3.81 6.63 4.79
C CYS A 53 5.16 6.06 4.37
N LYS A 54 5.76 5.27 5.26
CA LYS A 54 6.90 4.41 4.95
C LYS A 54 6.37 3.04 4.53
N SER A 55 6.82 2.55 3.37
CA SER A 55 6.42 1.24 2.84
C SER A 55 7.62 0.46 2.33
N THR A 56 7.58 -0.86 2.48
CA THR A 56 8.54 -1.81 1.91
C THR A 56 7.86 -2.77 0.92
N ILE A 57 6.66 -2.42 0.45
CA ILE A 57 5.82 -3.32 -0.37
C ILE A 57 6.10 -3.13 -1.85
N THR A 58 5.94 -1.91 -2.37
CA THR A 58 6.04 -1.62 -3.80
C THR A 58 6.87 -0.37 -4.02
N PHE A 59 7.76 -0.40 -5.01
CA PHE A 59 8.50 0.75 -5.49
C PHE A 59 8.18 1.00 -6.97
N ILE A 60 8.03 2.27 -7.34
CA ILE A 60 7.72 2.70 -8.70
C ILE A 60 8.67 3.83 -9.07
N ASP A 61 9.35 3.68 -10.20
CA ASP A 61 10.07 4.74 -10.89
C ASP A 61 9.45 4.92 -12.28
N GLY A 62 8.71 6.02 -12.46
CA GLY A 62 8.02 6.31 -13.71
C GLY A 62 8.95 6.74 -14.84
N GLU A 63 10.11 7.33 -14.53
CA GLU A 63 11.08 7.79 -15.53
C GLU A 63 11.90 6.62 -16.06
N ALA A 64 12.34 5.74 -15.16
CA ALA A 64 13.04 4.51 -15.53
C ALA A 64 12.07 3.39 -15.98
N GLY A 65 10.76 3.57 -15.83
CA GLY A 65 9.75 2.56 -16.16
C GLY A 65 9.83 1.29 -15.29
N THR A 66 10.29 1.42 -14.04
CA THR A 66 10.54 0.29 -13.15
C THR A 66 9.42 0.15 -12.12
N LEU A 67 8.88 -1.06 -11.98
CA LEU A 67 7.91 -1.44 -10.94
C LEU A 67 8.42 -2.67 -10.20
N LEU A 68 8.61 -2.55 -8.89
CA LEU A 68 9.11 -3.60 -8.03
C LEU A 68 8.09 -3.96 -6.95
N HIS A 69 7.81 -5.26 -6.75
CA HIS A 69 7.10 -5.77 -5.57
C HIS A 69 8.10 -6.50 -4.67
N ARG A 70 8.25 -6.03 -3.43
CA ARG A 70 9.26 -6.53 -2.46
C ARG A 70 10.68 -6.62 -3.05
N GLY A 71 11.01 -5.73 -4.00
CA GLY A 71 12.30 -5.71 -4.70
C GLY A 71 12.37 -6.54 -5.98
N TYR A 72 11.37 -7.37 -6.29
CA TYR A 72 11.32 -8.16 -7.52
C TYR A 72 10.68 -7.35 -8.66
N PRO A 73 11.30 -7.28 -9.86
CA PRO A 73 10.70 -6.67 -11.03
C PRO A 73 9.37 -7.32 -11.41
N ILE A 74 8.40 -6.50 -11.81
CA ILE A 74 7.07 -6.98 -12.17
C ILE A 74 7.11 -7.96 -13.34
N GLU A 75 8.01 -7.79 -14.31
CA GLU A 75 8.10 -8.71 -15.45
C GLU A 75 8.49 -10.13 -14.99
N GLN A 76 9.40 -10.22 -14.01
CA GLN A 76 9.81 -11.49 -13.45
C GLN A 76 8.64 -12.20 -12.72
N LEU A 77 7.84 -11.45 -11.97
CA LEU A 77 6.68 -12.00 -11.26
C LEU A 77 5.58 -12.42 -12.24
N ALA A 78 5.36 -11.67 -13.31
CA ALA A 78 4.36 -11.98 -14.33
C ALA A 78 4.75 -13.19 -15.19
N ASP A 79 6.03 -13.32 -15.58
CA ASP A 79 6.49 -14.39 -16.46
C ASP A 79 6.71 -15.72 -15.75
N LYS A 80 7.19 -15.68 -14.49
CA LYS A 80 7.63 -16.87 -13.75
C LYS A 80 6.80 -17.19 -12.52
N GLY A 81 6.10 -16.21 -11.97
CA GLY A 81 5.34 -16.36 -10.74
C GLY A 81 3.87 -16.67 -11.00
N SER A 82 3.19 -17.17 -9.97
CA SER A 82 1.74 -17.28 -9.91
C SER A 82 1.12 -16.10 -9.16
N PHE A 83 -0.18 -15.90 -9.35
CA PHE A 83 -0.94 -14.90 -8.60
C PHE A 83 -0.89 -15.17 -7.09
N ILE A 84 -1.00 -16.43 -6.67
CA ILE A 84 -1.01 -16.81 -5.25
C ILE A 84 0.37 -16.59 -4.61
N GLU A 85 1.46 -16.94 -5.30
CA GLU A 85 2.82 -16.63 -4.85
C GLU A 85 3.03 -15.11 -4.70
N THR A 86 2.50 -14.32 -5.63
CA THR A 86 2.58 -12.85 -5.54
C THR A 86 1.77 -12.32 -4.37
N CYS A 87 0.59 -12.87 -4.09
CA CYS A 87 -0.19 -12.53 -2.90
C CYS A 87 0.57 -12.86 -1.61
N TYR A 88 1.22 -14.03 -1.55
CA TYR A 88 2.06 -14.42 -0.43
C TYR A 88 3.22 -13.44 -0.25
N LEU A 89 3.93 -13.10 -1.33
CA LEU A 89 5.05 -12.16 -1.33
C LEU A 89 4.63 -10.79 -0.78
N LEU A 90 3.50 -10.25 -1.23
CA LEU A 90 3.03 -8.94 -0.79
C LEU A 90 2.66 -8.97 0.70
N LEU A 91 2.00 -10.04 1.16
CA LEU A 91 1.54 -10.18 2.53
C LEU A 91 2.70 -10.44 3.52
N ASN A 92 3.58 -11.38 3.20
CA ASN A 92 4.62 -11.88 4.12
C ASN A 92 5.98 -11.22 3.91
N GLY A 93 6.23 -10.62 2.75
CA GLY A 93 7.47 -9.89 2.46
C GLY A 93 8.52 -10.67 1.69
N GLU A 94 8.44 -12.00 1.67
CA GLU A 94 9.39 -12.88 1.00
C GLU A 94 8.65 -13.91 0.11
N LEU A 95 9.36 -14.51 -0.85
CA LEU A 95 8.79 -15.55 -1.70
C LEU A 95 8.60 -16.84 -0.87
N PRO A 96 7.46 -17.55 -1.05
CA PRO A 96 7.21 -18.78 -0.32
C PRO A 96 8.15 -19.89 -0.80
N ASN A 97 8.51 -20.79 0.11
CA ASN A 97 9.01 -22.11 -0.29
C ASN A 97 7.86 -23.02 -0.75
N ALA A 98 8.18 -24.17 -1.36
CA ALA A 98 7.17 -25.08 -1.91
C ALA A 98 6.11 -25.54 -0.88
N LYS A 99 6.51 -25.72 0.38
CA LYS A 99 5.61 -26.14 1.46
C LYS A 99 4.71 -24.98 1.91
N GLU A 100 5.28 -23.80 2.08
CA GLU A 100 4.53 -22.58 2.44
C GLU A 100 3.51 -22.21 1.36
N LEU A 101 3.85 -22.41 0.10
CA LEU A 101 2.94 -22.17 -1.01
C LEU A 101 1.75 -23.14 -0.96
N GLU A 102 2.00 -24.44 -0.79
CA GLU A 102 0.94 -25.45 -0.67
C GLU A 102 0.02 -25.18 0.54
N GLU A 103 0.60 -24.82 1.69
CA GLU A 103 -0.16 -24.44 2.88
C GLU A 103 -1.03 -23.19 2.64
N PHE A 104 -0.48 -22.17 1.98
CA PHE A 104 -1.20 -20.93 1.67
C PHE A 104 -2.32 -21.15 0.64
N GLU A 105 -2.07 -21.91 -0.42
CA GLU A 105 -3.07 -22.31 -1.41
C GLU A 105 -4.21 -23.11 -0.77
N THR A 106 -3.86 -24.05 0.10
CA THR A 106 -4.84 -24.86 0.84
C THR A 106 -5.68 -23.98 1.76
N ALA A 107 -5.05 -23.07 2.50
CA ALA A 107 -5.74 -22.13 3.39
C ALA A 107 -6.73 -21.25 2.61
N ILE A 108 -6.32 -20.68 1.48
CA ILE A 108 -7.21 -19.88 0.62
C ILE A 108 -8.38 -20.73 0.13
N THR A 109 -8.09 -21.92 -0.41
CA THR A 109 -9.09 -22.83 -0.98
C THR A 109 -10.17 -23.20 0.05
N GLN A 110 -9.76 -23.50 1.29
CA GLN A 110 -10.67 -23.87 2.37
C GLN A 110 -11.57 -22.70 2.82
N HIS A 111 -11.16 -21.45 2.62
CA HIS A 111 -11.90 -20.25 3.03
C HIS A 111 -12.65 -19.57 1.86
N THR A 112 -12.80 -20.25 0.72
CA THR A 112 -13.56 -19.72 -0.43
C THR A 112 -15.08 -19.75 -0.23
N MET A 113 -15.59 -20.63 0.64
CA MET A 113 -17.02 -20.79 0.88
C MET A 113 -17.57 -19.67 1.77
N LEU A 114 -18.62 -19.01 1.29
CA LEU A 114 -19.32 -17.95 2.04
C LEU A 114 -20.42 -18.53 2.92
N HIS A 115 -20.66 -17.91 4.08
CA HIS A 115 -21.79 -18.23 4.94
C HIS A 115 -23.12 -18.06 4.16
N GLU A 116 -24.07 -18.99 4.33
CA GLU A 116 -25.31 -19.02 3.51
C GLU A 116 -26.14 -17.72 3.63
N GLN A 117 -26.11 -17.07 4.79
CA GLN A 117 -26.77 -15.77 4.98
C GLN A 117 -26.18 -14.68 4.07
N MET A 118 -24.90 -14.75 3.74
CA MET A 118 -24.27 -13.85 2.77
C MET A 118 -24.77 -14.11 1.35
N ASN A 119 -24.99 -15.38 0.98
CA ASN A 119 -25.57 -15.72 -0.32
C ASN A 119 -27.01 -15.16 -0.47
N ARG A 120 -27.79 -15.18 0.62
CA ARG A 120 -29.12 -14.56 0.67
C ARG A 120 -29.04 -13.03 0.58
N PHE A 121 -28.00 -12.41 1.13
CA PHE A 121 -27.79 -10.96 1.06
C PHE A 121 -27.69 -10.45 -0.38
N PHE A 122 -27.09 -11.22 -1.30
CA PHE A 122 -27.04 -10.86 -2.73
C PHE A 122 -28.43 -10.69 -3.37
N HIS A 123 -29.45 -11.39 -2.87
CA HIS A 123 -30.82 -11.28 -3.39
C HIS A 123 -31.51 -9.97 -3.00
N GLY A 124 -30.94 -9.20 -2.06
CA GLY A 124 -31.43 -7.87 -1.70
C GLY A 124 -31.12 -6.79 -2.74
N PHE A 125 -30.17 -7.03 -3.64
CA PHE A 125 -29.85 -6.10 -4.71
C PHE A 125 -30.82 -6.24 -5.90
N ARG A 126 -31.06 -5.14 -6.60
CA ARG A 126 -31.72 -5.20 -7.91
C ARG A 126 -30.84 -5.99 -8.89
N ARG A 127 -31.48 -6.67 -9.85
CA ARG A 127 -30.78 -7.48 -10.88
C ARG A 127 -29.88 -6.67 -11.80
N ASP A 128 -30.13 -5.36 -11.93
CA ASP A 128 -29.38 -4.41 -12.74
C ASP A 128 -28.39 -3.56 -11.91
N ALA A 129 -28.18 -3.91 -10.63
CA ALA A 129 -27.26 -3.19 -9.78
C ALA A 129 -25.83 -3.30 -10.32
N HIS A 130 -25.11 -2.17 -10.31
CA HIS A 130 -23.74 -2.12 -10.77
C HIS A 130 -22.85 -3.01 -9.88
N PRO A 131 -21.98 -3.89 -10.44
CA PRO A 131 -21.19 -4.83 -9.65
C PRO A 131 -20.35 -4.20 -8.54
N MET A 132 -19.83 -2.98 -8.74
CA MET A 132 -19.12 -2.24 -7.68
C MET A 132 -20.00 -1.91 -6.47
N ALA A 133 -21.29 -1.58 -6.68
CA ALA A 133 -22.20 -1.30 -5.59
C ALA A 133 -22.51 -2.57 -4.78
N ILE A 134 -22.64 -3.71 -5.48
CA ILE A 134 -22.82 -5.01 -4.85
C ILE A 134 -21.55 -5.37 -4.05
N MET A 135 -20.37 -5.25 -4.65
CA MET A 135 -19.09 -5.56 -4.00
C MET A 135 -18.89 -4.74 -2.72
N VAL A 136 -19.09 -3.41 -2.77
CA VAL A 136 -18.95 -2.54 -1.60
C VAL A 136 -19.94 -2.94 -0.49
N GLY A 137 -21.20 -3.19 -0.84
CA GLY A 137 -22.21 -3.59 0.13
C GLY A 137 -21.92 -4.94 0.78
N VAL A 138 -21.49 -5.92 0.00
CA VAL A 138 -21.17 -7.28 0.47
C VAL A 138 -19.90 -7.30 1.30
N VAL A 139 -18.83 -6.62 0.86
CA VAL A 139 -17.57 -6.54 1.63
C VAL A 139 -17.78 -5.81 2.95
N GLY A 140 -18.60 -4.76 2.97
CA GLY A 140 -19.02 -4.12 4.22
C GLY A 140 -19.83 -5.07 5.11
N ALA A 141 -20.73 -5.87 4.54
CA ALA A 141 -21.50 -6.85 5.30
C ALA A 141 -20.64 -7.98 5.90
N LEU A 142 -19.50 -8.33 5.29
CA LEU A 142 -18.59 -9.38 5.81
C LEU A 142 -18.11 -9.07 7.24
N SER A 143 -17.95 -7.79 7.61
CA SER A 143 -17.51 -7.39 8.96
C SER A 143 -18.52 -7.71 10.07
N ALA A 144 -19.75 -8.12 9.72
CA ALA A 144 -20.75 -8.58 10.68
C ALA A 144 -20.65 -10.10 10.95
N PHE A 145 -19.94 -10.83 10.09
CA PHE A 145 -19.76 -12.28 10.19
C PHE A 145 -18.38 -12.68 10.72
N TYR A 146 -17.38 -11.81 10.58
CA TYR A 146 -15.97 -11.99 10.96
C TYR A 146 -15.42 -10.68 11.54
#